data_AF-A0A367JGN5-F1
#
_entry.id   AF-A0A367JGN5-F1
#
_cell.length_a   1.000
_cell.length_b   1.000
_cell.length_c   1.000
_cell.angle_alpha   90.00
_cell.angle_beta   90.00
_cell.angle_gamma   90.00
#
_symmetry.space_group_name_H-M   'P 1'
#
loop_
_entity.id
_entity.type
_entity.pdbx_description
1 polymer ?
#
loop_
_entity_poly.entity_id
_entity_poly.type
_entity_poly.pdbx_seq_one_letter_code
_entity_poly.pdbx_strand_id
1 'polypeptide(L)' 'INLPSVNGQTGKVESHRLPCLANWKSNYTLETVLTELRREMGTVGRKLPQPAEGSTF' A
#
# COMPACT_ATOMS: atom_id res chain seq x y z
N ILE A 1 7.81 -4.71 1.87
CA ILE A 1 6.68 -5.25 1.07
C ILE A 1 6.65 -4.52 -0.26
N ASN A 2 6.48 -5.25 -1.35
CA ASN A 2 6.43 -4.67 -2.69
C ASN A 2 4.98 -4.44 -3.10
N LEU A 3 4.58 -3.18 -3.17
CA LEU A 3 3.27 -2.70 -3.63
C LEU A 3 3.47 -1.47 -4.52
N PRO A 4 2.66 -1.29 -5.59
CA PRO A 4 2.72 -0.10 -6.44
C PRO A 4 2.56 1.23 -5.67
N SER A 5 1.73 1.23 -4.63
CA SER A 5 1.50 2.39 -3.75
C SER A 5 2.58 2.60 -2.68
N VAL A 6 3.60 1.75 -2.59
CA VAL A 6 4.65 1.85 -1.56
C VAL A 6 6.01 2.02 -2.21
N ASN A 7 6.78 2.98 -1.73
CA ASN A 7 8.15 3.18 -2.17
C ASN A 7 9.04 2.03 -1.64
N GLY A 8 9.60 1.23 -2.54
CA GLY A 8 10.38 0.03 -2.18
C GLY A 8 11.72 0.30 -1.47
N GLN A 9 12.23 1.54 -1.49
CA GLN A 9 13.48 1.92 -0.83
C GLN A 9 13.27 2.54 0.57
N THR A 10 12.08 3.08 0.84
CA THR A 10 11.81 3.83 2.08
C THR A 10 10.64 3.26 2.89
N GLY A 11 9.84 2.37 2.29
CA GLY A 11 8.63 1.84 2.90
C GLY A 11 7.46 2.82 3.03
N LYS A 12 7.62 4.06 2.55
CA LYS A 12 6.55 5.07 2.63
C LYS A 12 5.46 4.79 1.60
N VAL A 13 4.21 4.92 2.04
CA VAL A 13 3.05 4.91 1.14
C VAL A 13 3.02 6.22 0.36
N GLU A 14 2.94 6.11 -0.97
CA GLU A 14 2.82 7.24 -1.88
C GLU A 14 1.34 7.63 -2.01
N SER A 15 0.95 8.75 -1.38
CA SER A 15 -0.45 9.18 -1.26
C SER A 15 -1.18 9.30 -2.60
N HIS A 16 -0.46 9.70 -3.66
CA HIS A 16 -1.01 9.85 -5.01
C HIS A 16 -1.30 8.52 -5.72
N ARG A 17 -0.71 7.41 -5.24
CA ARG A 17 -0.88 6.08 -5.83
C ARG A 17 -1.92 5.22 -5.12
N LEU A 18 -2.29 5.58 -3.90
CA LEU A 18 -3.37 4.91 -3.17
C LEU A 18 -4.67 5.70 -3.33
N PRO A 19 -5.71 5.16 -4.01
CA PRO A 19 -6.90 5.94 -4.38
C PRO A 19 -7.61 6.63 -3.21
N CYS A 20 -7.67 6.00 -2.03
CA CYS A 20 -8.31 6.57 -0.85
C CYS A 20 -7.53 7.75 -0.25
N LEU A 21 -6.21 7.81 -0.44
CA LEU A 21 -5.37 8.93 -0.03
C LEU A 21 -5.33 10.02 -1.10
N ALA A 22 -5.32 9.64 -2.38
CA ALA A 22 -5.32 10.58 -3.49
C ALA A 22 -6.61 11.42 -3.52
N ASN A 23 -7.74 10.83 -3.17
CA ASN A 23 -9.05 11.49 -3.08
C ASN A 23 -9.61 11.37 -1.66
N TRP A 24 -8.84 11.86 -0.68
CA TRP A 24 -9.22 11.77 0.73
C TRP A 24 -10.59 12.40 1.00
N LYS A 25 -11.45 11.65 1.70
CA LYS A 25 -12.74 12.13 2.20
C LYS A 25 -12.70 12.17 3.71
N SER A 26 -13.37 13.16 4.31
CA SER A 26 -13.40 13.35 5.77
C SER A 26 -14.01 12.16 6.54
N ASN A 27 -14.80 11.32 5.87
CA ASN A 27 -15.37 10.11 6.45
C ASN A 27 -14.44 8.87 6.35
N TYR A 28 -13.30 8.98 5.66
CA TYR A 28 -12.32 7.90 5.64
C TYR A 28 -11.60 7.80 6.97
N THR A 29 -11.31 6.57 7.35
CA THR A 29 -10.65 6.24 8.60
C THR A 29 -9.38 5.45 8.32
N LEU A 30 -8.59 5.17 9.37
CA LEU A 30 -7.44 4.28 9.27
C LEU A 30 -7.84 2.89 8.72
N GLU A 31 -9.04 2.41 9.07
CA GLU A 31 -9.59 1.15 8.56
C GLU A 31 -9.76 1.18 7.04
N THR A 32 -10.21 2.31 6.47
CA THR A 32 -10.31 2.48 5.00
C THR A 32 -8.94 2.34 4.33
N VAL A 33 -7.91 2.96 4.92
CA VAL A 33 -6.55 2.90 4.38
C VAL A 33 -5.98 1.48 4.45
N LEU A 34 -6.12 0.80 5.59
CA LEU A 34 -5.63 -0.57 5.78
C LEU A 34 -6.37 -1.57 4.88
N THR A 35 -7.67 -1.38 4.68
CA THR A 35 -8.48 -2.24 3.81
C THR A 35 -8.08 -2.10 2.34
N GLU A 36 -7.84 -0.88 1.86
CA GLU A 36 -7.36 -0.66 0.49
C GLU A 36 -5.94 -1.20 0.27
N LEU A 37 -5.04 -1.04 1.24
CA LEU A 37 -3.71 -1.66 1.17
C LEU A 37 -3.79 -3.19 1.09
N ARG A 38 -4.65 -3.82 1.91
CA ARG A 38 -4.89 -5.27 1.85
C ARG A 38 -5.46 -5.69 0.50
N ARG A 39 -6.36 -4.90 -0.09
CA ARG A 39 -6.92 -5.14 -1.42
C ARG A 39 -5.84 -5.06 -2.51
N GLU A 40 -4.93 -4.12 -2.41
CA GLU A 40 -3.80 -3.99 -3.35
C GLU A 40 -2.84 -5.18 -3.26
N MET A 41 -2.55 -5.65 -2.04
CA MET A 41 -1.77 -6.89 -1.82
C MET A 41 -2.42 -8.10 -2.52
N GLY A 42 -3.76 -8.23 -2.45
CA GLY A 42 -4.49 -9.34 -3.06
C GLY A 42 -4.63 -9.27 -4.59
N THR A 43 -4.46 -8.09 -5.19
CA THR A 43 -4.67 -7.85 -6.63
C THR A 43 -3.34 -7.73 -7.37
N VAL A 44 -2.67 -6.59 -7.24
CA VAL A 44 -1.42 -6.30 -7.96
C VAL A 44 -0.22 -6.89 -7.22
N GLY A 45 -0.21 -6.79 -5.88
CA GLY A 45 0.87 -7.30 -5.04
C GLY A 45 1.07 -8.82 -5.13
N ARG A 46 0.01 -9.57 -5.46
CA ARG A 46 0.02 -11.05 -5.53
C ARG A 46 1.00 -11.60 -6.56
N LYS A 47 1.29 -10.87 -7.64
CA LYS A 47 2.23 -11.29 -8.69
C LYS A 47 3.63 -10.69 -8.55
N LEU A 48 3.84 -9.78 -7.61
CA LEU A 48 5.13 -9.12 -7.42
C LEU A 48 6.05 -10.01 -6.56
N PRO A 49 7.33 -10.19 -6.95
CA PRO A 49 8.30 -10.82 -6.06
C PRO A 49 8.42 -9.99 -4.79
N GLN A 50 8.23 -10.63 -3.63
CA GLN A 50 8.34 -9.98 -2.33
C GLN A 50 9.78 -10.09 -1.80
N PRO A 51 10.25 -9.11 -1.00
CA PRO A 51 11.52 -9.25 -0.29
C PRO A 51 11.46 -10.42 0.69
N ALA A 52 12.63 -10.89 1.14
CA ALA A 52 12.71 -11.96 2.13
C ALA A 52 11.92 -11.58 3.40
N GLU A 53 11.23 -12.55 3.99
CA GLU A 53 10.49 -12.32 5.24
C GLU A 53 11.42 -11.76 6.33
N GLY A 54 10.92 -10.78 7.09
CA GLY A 54 11.72 -10.07 8.10
C GLY A 54 12.62 -8.95 7.56
N SER A 55 12.65 -8.72 6.25
CA SER A 55 13.41 -7.59 5.68
C SER A 55 12.76 -6.25 6.04
N THR A 56 13.57 -5.30 6.50
CA THR A 56 13.18 -3.89 6.71
C THR A 56 13.58 -3.04 5.51
N PHE A 57 13.03 -1.83 5.44
CA PHE A 57 13.37 -0.82 4.43
C PHE A 57 14.77 -0.25 4.69
#